data_AF-A0A8E2WEL5-F1
#
_entry.id   AF-A0A8E2WEL5-F1
#
_cell.length_a   1.000
_cell.length_b   1.000
_cell.length_c   1.000
_cell.angle_alpha   90.00
_cell.angle_beta   90.00
_cell.angle_gamma   90.00
#
_symmetry.space_group_name_H-M   'P 1'
#
loop_
_entity.id
_entity.type
_entity.pdbx_description
1 polymer ?
#
loop_
_entity_poly.entity_id
_entity_poly.type
_entity_poly.pdbx_seq_one_letter_code
_entity_poly.pdbx_strand_id
1 'polypeptide(L)'
;MRTTQQMSITLPPEMAQMVKTKVASGEYATESEVIRDGLRALAARDKALERWLVEEVVPTLKDFDAHPENLADPEDVRGRLKARVSALTAKSSRSA
;
A
#
# COMPACT_ATOMS: atom_id res chain seq x y z
N MET A 1 -34.39 10.18 8.44
CA MET A 1 -33.76 8.84 8.35
C MET A 1 -32.47 8.88 9.17
N ARG A 2 -32.16 7.86 9.98
CA ARG A 2 -30.89 7.82 10.74
C ARG A 2 -29.75 7.44 9.80
N THR A 3 -28.64 8.17 9.82
CA THR A 3 -27.44 7.93 9.00
C THR A 3 -26.37 7.11 9.72
N THR A 4 -26.62 6.70 10.97
CA THR A 4 -25.70 5.96 11.83
C THR A 4 -26.41 4.84 12.59
N GLN A 5 -25.71 3.73 12.76
CA GLN A 5 -26.12 2.57 13.56
C GLN A 5 -25.13 2.41 14.73
N GLN A 6 -25.64 2.22 15.95
CA GLN A 6 -24.81 1.91 17.11
C GLN A 6 -24.37 0.45 17.09
N MET A 7 -23.15 0.20 17.55
CA MET A 7 -22.55 -1.13 17.62
C MET A 7 -21.65 -1.21 18.86
N SER A 8 -21.68 -2.35 19.55
CA SER A 8 -20.72 -2.67 20.60
C SER A 8 -19.62 -3.55 20.02
N ILE A 9 -18.37 -3.20 20.29
CA ILE A 9 -17.19 -3.86 19.74
C ILE A 9 -16.21 -4.12 20.86
N THR A 10 -15.66 -5.33 20.92
CA THR A 10 -14.60 -5.67 21.88
C THR A 10 -13.25 -5.44 21.21
N LEU A 11 -12.39 -4.67 21.87
CA LEU A 11 -11.03 -4.40 21.43
C LEU A 11 -10.03 -4.99 22.42
N PRO A 12 -8.85 -5.43 21.95
CA PRO A 12 -7.72 -5.68 22.84
C PRO A 12 -7.40 -4.45 23.71
N PRO A 13 -6.92 -4.65 24.96
CA PRO A 13 -6.66 -3.54 25.89
C PRO A 13 -5.76 -2.46 25.30
N GLU A 14 -4.70 -2.84 24.58
CA GLU A 14 -3.79 -1.89 23.93
C GLU A 14 -4.48 -1.03 22.87
N MET A 15 -5.38 -1.61 22.07
CA MET A 15 -6.12 -0.88 21.05
C MET A 15 -7.18 0.03 21.67
N ALA A 16 -7.86 -0.43 22.73
CA ALA A 16 -8.79 0.41 23.48
C ALA A 16 -8.08 1.62 24.10
N GLN A 17 -6.87 1.42 24.65
CA GLN A 17 -6.07 2.50 25.20
C GLN A 17 -5.59 3.48 24.11
N MET A 18 -5.23 2.98 22.94
CA MET A 18 -4.89 3.83 21.79
C MET A 18 -6.06 4.74 21.39
N VAL A 19 -7.27 4.19 21.28
CA VAL A 19 -8.48 4.99 20.97
C VAL A 19 -8.73 6.05 22.03
N LYS A 20 -8.67 5.67 23.32
CA LYS A 20 -8.83 6.62 24.44
C LYS A 20 -7.78 7.72 24.42
N THR A 21 -6.53 7.40 24.11
CA THR A 21 -5.43 8.37 24.05
C THR A 21 -5.65 9.40 22.95
N LYS A 22 -6.11 8.95 21.78
CA LYS A 22 -6.44 9.83 20.65
C LYS A 22 -7.55 10.83 21.01
N VAL A 23 -8.60 10.37 21.69
CA VAL A 23 -9.67 11.25 22.16
C VAL A 23 -9.18 12.20 23.26
N ALA A 24 -8.45 11.68 24.27
CA ALA A 24 -7.93 12.49 25.37
C ALA A 24 -6.95 13.59 24.91
N SER A 25 -6.22 13.34 23.83
CA SER A 25 -5.32 14.34 23.21
C SER A 25 -6.05 15.46 22.46
N GLY A 26 -7.34 15.28 22.17
CA GLY A 26 -8.13 16.19 21.34
C GLY A 26 -7.96 15.98 19.82
N GLU A 27 -7.19 14.97 19.39
CA GLU A 27 -7.07 14.60 17.96
C GLU A 27 -8.43 14.18 17.37
N TYR A 28 -9.31 13.60 18.19
CA TYR A 28 -10.68 13.22 17.84
C TYR A 28 -11.65 13.60 18.94
N ALA A 29 -12.90 13.93 18.58
CA ALA A 29 -13.91 14.31 19.58
C ALA A 29 -14.55 13.10 20.26
N THR A 30 -14.60 11.95 19.58
CA THR A 30 -15.21 10.72 20.11
C THR A 30 -14.49 9.46 19.66
N GLU A 31 -14.64 8.37 20.41
CA GLU A 31 -14.12 7.05 20.03
C GLU A 31 -14.72 6.58 18.70
N SER A 32 -15.98 6.90 18.45
CA SER A 32 -16.67 6.56 17.19
C SER A 32 -16.04 7.27 15.99
N GLU A 33 -15.43 8.45 16.16
CA GLU A 33 -14.70 9.11 15.07
C GLU A 33 -13.39 8.40 14.76
N VAL A 34 -12.63 8.01 15.79
CA VAL A 34 -11.38 7.25 15.62
C VAL A 34 -11.64 5.97 14.83
N ILE A 35 -12.68 5.22 15.20
CA ILE A 35 -13.03 3.97 14.51
C ILE A 35 -13.50 4.24 13.08
N ARG A 36 -14.36 5.23 12.85
CA ARG A 36 -14.81 5.57 11.48
C ARG A 36 -13.64 5.97 10.59
N ASP A 37 -12.70 6.76 11.09
CA ASP A 37 -11.55 7.18 10.31
C ASP A 37 -10.63 6.01 9.96
N GLY A 38 -10.34 5.14 10.94
CA GLY A 38 -9.61 3.90 10.71
C GLY A 38 -10.27 3.00 9.65
N LEU A 39 -11.60 2.86 9.68
CA LEU A 39 -12.33 2.09 8.68
C LEU A 39 -12.28 2.71 7.28
N ARG A 40 -12.28 4.04 7.16
CA ARG A 40 -12.12 4.72 5.86
C ARG A 40 -10.72 4.51 5.30
N ALA A 41 -9.69 4.60 6.14
CA ALA A 41 -8.32 4.34 5.74
C ALA A 41 -8.14 2.89 5.25
N LEU A 42 -8.73 1.92 5.96
CA LEU A 42 -8.74 0.52 5.54
C LEU A 42 -9.43 0.34 4.18
N ALA A 43 -10.64 0.89 4.01
CA ALA A 43 -11.38 0.78 2.75
C ALA A 43 -10.64 1.45 1.57
N ALA A 44 -9.96 2.58 1.81
CA ALA A 44 -9.16 3.25 0.80
C ALA A 44 -7.96 2.39 0.36
N ARG A 45 -7.27 1.78 1.32
CA ARG A 45 -6.16 0.85 1.06
C ARG A 45 -6.63 -0.35 0.24
N ASP A 46 -7.73 -0.97 0.66
CA ASP A 46 -8.26 -2.17 -0.03
C ASP A 46 -8.69 -1.83 -1.46
N LYS A 47 -9.35 -0.70 -1.67
CA LYS A 47 -9.73 -0.23 -3.01
C LYS A 47 -8.51 0.08 -3.89
N ALA A 48 -7.43 0.60 -3.31
CA ALA A 48 -6.20 0.86 -4.05
C ALA A 48 -5.51 -0.44 -4.47
N LEU A 49 -5.45 -1.42 -3.56
CA LEU A 49 -4.90 -2.74 -3.84
C LEU A 49 -5.70 -3.45 -4.94
N GLU A 50 -7.02 -3.49 -4.81
CA GLU A 50 -7.90 -4.15 -5.78
C GLU A 50 -7.75 -3.54 -7.18
N ARG A 51 -7.70 -2.20 -7.24
CA ARG A 51 -7.48 -1.49 -8.51
C ARG A 51 -6.17 -1.89 -9.15
N TRP A 52 -5.09 -1.88 -8.39
CA TRP A 52 -3.76 -2.27 -8.88
C TRP A 52 -3.74 -3.72 -9.38
N LEU A 53 -4.39 -4.63 -8.66
CA LEU A 53 -4.49 -6.04 -9.06
C LEU A 53 -5.25 -6.18 -10.40
N VAL A 54 -6.40 -5.53 -10.52
CA VAL A 54 -7.28 -5.65 -11.70
C VAL A 54 -6.73 -4.91 -12.91
N GLU A 55 -6.19 -3.70 -12.72
CA GLU A 55 -5.79 -2.81 -13.81
C GLU A 55 -4.34 -3.03 -14.27
N GLU A 56 -3.45 -3.51 -13.40
CA GLU A 56 -2.04 -3.72 -13.76
C GLU A 56 -1.67 -5.19 -13.75
N VAL A 57 -1.83 -5.88 -12.61
CA VAL A 57 -1.29 -7.23 -12.44
C VAL A 57 -1.96 -8.24 -13.37
N VAL A 58 -3.30 -8.26 -13.41
CA VAL A 58 -4.04 -9.21 -14.27
C VAL A 58 -3.72 -9.00 -15.75
N PRO A 59 -3.73 -7.78 -16.31
CA PRO A 59 -3.31 -7.55 -17.69
C PRO A 59 -1.87 -7.96 -17.96
N THR A 60 -0.92 -7.64 -17.08
CA THR A 60 0.49 -8.05 -17.25
C THR A 60 0.64 -9.57 -17.28
N LEU A 61 -0.07 -10.31 -16.42
CA LEU A 61 -0.04 -11.78 -16.45
C LEU A 61 -0.66 -12.35 -17.72
N LYS A 62 -1.76 -11.77 -18.19
CA LYS A 62 -2.37 -12.20 -19.46
C LYS A 62 -1.46 -11.94 -20.66
N ASP A 63 -0.76 -10.81 -20.67
CA ASP A 63 0.23 -10.47 -21.70
C ASP A 63 1.42 -11.44 -21.67
N PHE A 64 1.92 -11.76 -20.47
CA PHE A 64 2.95 -12.78 -20.26
C PHE A 64 2.53 -14.13 -20.85
N ASP A 65 1.31 -14.60 -20.54
CA ASP A 65 0.81 -15.90 -21.00
C ASP A 65 0.60 -15.92 -22.52
N ALA A 66 0.17 -14.80 -23.09
CA ALA A 66 -0.07 -14.66 -24.52
C ALA A 66 1.21 -14.47 -25.35
N HIS A 67 2.22 -13.81 -24.76
CA HIS A 67 3.45 -13.39 -25.44
C HIS A 67 4.71 -13.78 -24.64
N PRO A 68 4.99 -15.07 -24.44
CA PRO A 68 6.17 -15.53 -23.72
C PRO A 68 7.49 -15.11 -24.38
N GLU A 69 7.47 -14.79 -25.69
CA GLU A 69 8.62 -14.24 -26.42
C GLU A 69 9.03 -12.83 -25.95
N ASN A 70 8.14 -12.08 -25.31
CA ASN A 70 8.44 -10.74 -24.79
C ASN A 70 9.16 -10.78 -23.44
N LEU A 71 9.36 -11.98 -22.89
CA LEU A 71 10.00 -12.18 -21.60
C LEU A 71 11.51 -12.08 -21.74
N ALA A 72 12.10 -11.27 -20.86
CA ALA A 72 13.54 -11.14 -20.80
C ALA A 72 14.14 -12.31 -20.01
N ASP A 73 15.26 -12.84 -20.48
CA ASP A 73 16.04 -13.82 -19.74
C ASP A 73 16.55 -13.22 -18.41
N PRO A 74 16.44 -13.94 -17.28
CA PRO A 74 16.85 -13.42 -15.98
C PRO A 74 18.32 -13.00 -15.89
N GLU A 75 19.24 -13.69 -16.59
CA GLU A 75 20.65 -13.32 -16.61
C GLU A 75 20.89 -12.05 -17.43
N ASP A 76 20.18 -11.89 -18.55
CA ASP A 76 20.22 -10.65 -19.35
C ASP A 76 19.70 -9.46 -18.56
N VAL A 77 18.60 -9.63 -17.82
CA VAL A 77 18.06 -8.60 -16.91
C VAL A 77 19.10 -8.23 -15.85
N ARG A 78 19.71 -9.22 -15.21
CA ARG A 78 20.74 -8.99 -14.18
C ARG A 78 21.95 -8.29 -14.76
N GLY A 79 22.40 -8.67 -15.96
CA GLY A 79 23.51 -8.04 -16.67
C GLY A 79 23.22 -6.56 -16.95
N ARG A 80 22.05 -6.26 -17.51
CA ARG A 80 21.59 -4.88 -17.78
C ARG A 80 21.50 -4.04 -16.52
N LEU A 81 20.97 -4.61 -15.42
CA LEU A 81 20.85 -3.92 -14.14
C LEU A 81 22.24 -3.59 -13.56
N LYS A 82 23.16 -4.55 -13.54
CA LYS A 82 24.55 -4.34 -13.09
C LYS A 82 25.23 -3.24 -13.90
N ALA A 83 25.12 -3.28 -15.23
CA ALA A 83 25.69 -2.26 -16.10
C ALA A 83 25.12 -0.86 -15.80
N ARG A 84 23.81 -0.76 -15.56
CA ARG A 84 23.15 0.51 -15.22
C ARG A 84 23.63 1.06 -13.88
N VAL A 85 23.75 0.21 -12.86
CA VAL A 85 24.24 0.60 -11.53
C VAL A 85 25.68 1.09 -11.62
N SER A 86 26.57 0.35 -12.30
CA SER A 86 27.97 0.76 -12.50
C SER A 86 28.10 2.10 -13.23
N ALA A 87 27.24 2.36 -14.23
CA ALA A 87 27.23 3.64 -14.93
C ALA A 87 26.78 4.81 -14.04
N LEU A 88 25.82 4.58 -13.12
CA LEU A 88 25.36 5.59 -12.17
C LEU A 88 26.43 5.90 -11.13
N THR A 89 27.09 4.89 -10.58
CA THR A 89 28.16 5.08 -9.58
C THR A 89 29.40 5.75 -10.19
N ALA A 90 29.79 5.37 -11.41
CA ALA A 90 30.93 5.98 -12.12
C ALA A 90 30.69 7.42 -12.62
N LYS A 91 29.42 7.85 -12.70
CA LYS A 91 29.04 9.25 -13.00
C LYS A 91 29.05 10.11 -11.74
N SER A 92 28.65 9.53 -10.60
CA SER A 92 28.71 10.18 -9.29
C SER A 92 30.16 10.47 -8.85
N SER A 93 31.09 9.54 -9.09
CA SER A 93 32.51 9.72 -8.74
C SER A 93 33.29 10.66 -9.66
N ARG A 94 32.73 11.05 -10.82
CA ARG A 94 33.33 12.01 -11.77
C ARG A 94 32.87 13.45 -11.55
N SER A 95 31.93 13.69 -10.64
CA SER A 95 31.37 15.00 -10.32
C SER A 95 31.87 15.56 -8.98
N ALA A 96 32.81 14.87 -8.32
CA ALA A 96 33.51 15.27 -7.10
C ALA A 96 35.01 15.42 -7.41
#